data_AF-A0A0K8TBB2-F1
#
_entry.id   AF-A0A0K8TBB2-F1
#
_cell.length_a   1.000
_cell.length_b   1.000
_cell.length_c   1.000
_cell.angle_alpha   90.00
_cell.angle_beta   90.00
_cell.angle_gamma   90.00
#
_symmetry.space_group_name_H-M   'P 1'
#
loop_
_entity.id
_entity.type
_entity.pdbx_description
1 polymer ?
#
loop_
_entity_poly.entity_id
_entity_poly.type
_entity_poly.pdbx_seq_one_letter_code
_entity_poly.pdbx_strand_id
1 'polypeptide(L)'
;MRPHEMCQRPRFNTDGGSQSDVEQGELGDAWFIGAVSSLTLTPRFLDRIVPPDQSFDTTANYCGLFRFRFWHFGEWREVLIDDRLPTYKGRLVYSRSTNPTEFWVALLEKAYAKFYGCYESLSCGGSTTRALQDLTGGIVQSFGLTNQDRYLTYQVLNSAVPRSSLLIASINPVWFTA
;
A
#
# COMPACT_ATOMS: atom_id res chain seq x y z
N MET A 1 -13.19 15.44 -1.33
CA MET A 1 -13.12 16.05 -2.68
C MET A 1 -12.83 14.94 -3.68
N ARG A 2 -13.31 15.03 -4.92
CA ARG A 2 -12.98 14.05 -5.98
C ARG A 2 -11.70 14.47 -6.72
N PRO A 3 -10.91 13.53 -7.27
CA PRO A 3 -9.70 13.84 -8.04
C PRO A 3 -9.91 14.85 -9.18
N HIS A 4 -11.06 14.80 -9.87
CA HIS A 4 -11.42 15.78 -10.92
C HIS A 4 -11.63 17.20 -10.41
N GLU A 5 -11.96 17.38 -9.13
CA GLU A 5 -12.09 18.69 -8.49
C GLU A 5 -10.73 19.24 -8.02
N MET A 6 -9.73 18.36 -7.86
CA MET A 6 -8.39 18.69 -7.38
C MET A 6 -7.40 18.94 -8.52
N CYS A 7 -7.54 18.19 -9.61
CA CYS A 7 -6.63 18.23 -10.75
C CYS A 7 -7.40 18.18 -12.07
N GLN A 8 -6.92 18.91 -13.08
CA GLN A 8 -7.54 18.93 -14.42
C GLN A 8 -7.45 17.57 -15.15
N ARG A 9 -6.43 16.76 -14.85
CA ARG A 9 -6.18 15.47 -15.52
C ARG A 9 -5.76 14.41 -14.50
N PRO A 10 -6.69 13.93 -13.65
CA PRO A 10 -6.37 12.86 -12.71
C PRO A 10 -6.04 11.57 -13.46
N ARG A 11 -5.05 10.85 -12.95
CA ARG A 11 -4.59 9.55 -13.44
C ARG A 11 -4.65 8.54 -12.30
N PHE A 12 -4.96 7.31 -12.66
CA PHE A 12 -5.02 6.22 -11.69
C PHE A 12 -3.60 5.75 -11.40
N ASN A 13 -2.94 5.16 -12.39
CA ASN A 13 -1.55 4.75 -12.31
C ASN A 13 -0.82 5.21 -13.58
N THR A 14 0.38 5.79 -13.44
CA THR A 14 1.29 6.05 -14.56
C THR A 14 2.42 5.03 -14.48
N ASP A 15 2.58 4.21 -15.51
CA ASP A 15 3.73 3.31 -15.68
C ASP A 15 4.05 2.34 -14.52
N GLY A 16 3.01 1.75 -13.90
CA GLY A 16 3.17 0.65 -12.94
C GLY A 16 3.52 1.07 -11.50
N GLY A 17 3.56 2.37 -11.22
CA GLY A 17 3.86 2.95 -9.91
C GLY A 17 5.33 2.80 -9.57
N SER A 18 6.05 3.91 -9.43
CA SER A 18 7.43 3.84 -8.94
C SER A 18 7.45 3.83 -7.41
N GLN A 19 8.48 3.22 -6.81
CA GLN A 19 8.68 3.24 -5.34
C GLN A 19 8.71 4.67 -4.77
N SER A 20 9.20 5.63 -5.58
CA SER A 20 9.27 7.05 -5.27
C SER A 20 7.94 7.78 -5.34
N ASP A 21 6.86 7.16 -5.83
CA ASP A 21 5.54 7.78 -5.96
C ASP A 21 4.66 7.58 -4.72
N VAL A 22 5.23 7.18 -3.58
CA VAL A 22 4.46 6.88 -2.37
C VAL A 22 4.96 7.76 -1.22
N GLU A 23 4.16 8.76 -0.84
CA GLU A 23 4.40 9.63 0.32
C GLU A 23 3.39 9.35 1.44
N GLN A 24 3.89 9.20 2.67
CA GLN A 24 3.06 9.08 3.87
C GLN A 24 2.37 10.41 4.18
N GLY A 25 1.08 10.34 4.51
CA GLY A 25 0.30 11.49 4.98
C GLY A 25 0.36 11.69 6.49
N GLU A 26 -0.65 12.37 7.03
CA GLU A 26 -0.75 12.63 8.48
C GLU A 26 -1.24 11.41 9.30
N LEU A 27 -1.52 10.28 8.64
CA LEU A 27 -1.94 9.05 9.29
C LEU A 27 -0.72 8.26 9.81
N GLY A 28 -0.85 7.65 10.98
CA GLY A 28 0.17 6.79 11.60
C GLY A 28 0.33 5.42 10.92
N ASP A 29 0.16 5.34 9.60
CA ASP A 29 0.10 4.11 8.82
C ASP A 29 1.37 3.83 8.00
N ALA A 30 2.52 4.38 8.43
CA ALA A 30 3.83 4.14 7.83
C ALA A 30 4.12 2.65 7.54
N TRP A 31 3.62 1.76 8.39
CA TRP A 31 3.72 0.31 8.25
C TRP A 31 3.03 -0.23 6.99
N PHE A 32 1.89 0.34 6.60
CA PHE A 32 1.13 0.00 5.41
C PHE A 32 1.78 0.63 4.17
N ILE A 33 2.11 1.92 4.25
CA ILE A 33 2.74 2.66 3.16
C ILE A 33 4.10 2.06 2.77
N GLY A 34 4.91 1.64 3.74
CA GLY A 34 6.17 0.93 3.48
C GLY A 34 5.98 -0.42 2.80
N ALA A 35 4.91 -1.16 3.14
CA ALA A 35 4.55 -2.41 2.48
C ALA A 35 4.13 -2.16 1.02
N VAL A 36 3.27 -1.16 0.77
CA VAL A 36 2.83 -0.77 -0.57
C VAL A 36 4.00 -0.31 -1.43
N SER A 37 4.88 0.54 -0.89
CA SER A 37 6.10 1.00 -1.58
C SER A 37 7.02 -0.16 -1.95
N SER A 38 7.11 -1.21 -1.13
CA SER A 38 7.90 -2.40 -1.47
C SER A 38 7.25 -3.26 -2.56
N LEU A 39 5.93 -3.22 -2.69
CA LEU A 39 5.19 -3.98 -3.70
C LEU A 39 5.27 -3.35 -5.09
N THR A 40 5.52 -2.05 -5.20
CA THR A 40 5.73 -1.41 -6.51
C THR A 40 6.98 -1.96 -7.22
N LEU A 41 7.96 -2.47 -6.47
CA LEU A 41 9.11 -3.20 -7.01
C LEU A 41 8.75 -4.55 -7.64
N THR A 42 7.54 -5.07 -7.38
CA THR A 42 7.07 -6.34 -7.93
C THR A 42 5.69 -6.19 -8.57
N PRO A 43 5.63 -5.74 -9.85
CA PRO A 43 4.38 -5.41 -10.54
C PRO A 43 3.32 -6.54 -10.52
N ARG A 44 3.76 -7.81 -10.53
CA ARG A 44 2.87 -8.97 -10.50
C ARG A 44 1.96 -9.03 -9.26
N PHE A 45 2.45 -8.57 -8.10
CA PHE A 45 1.64 -8.49 -6.89
C PHE A 45 0.74 -7.26 -6.93
N LEU A 46 1.27 -6.14 -7.42
CA LEU A 46 0.52 -4.89 -7.54
C LEU A 46 -0.69 -5.05 -8.46
N ASP A 47 -0.55 -5.66 -9.64
CA ASP A 47 -1.66 -5.90 -10.59
C ASP A 47 -2.78 -6.77 -10.00
N ARG A 48 -2.44 -7.63 -9.03
CA ARG A 48 -3.43 -8.47 -8.35
C ARG A 48 -4.25 -7.65 -7.34
N ILE A 49 -3.61 -6.73 -6.63
CA ILE A 49 -4.23 -5.86 -5.61
C ILE A 49 -4.99 -4.71 -6.27
N VAL A 50 -4.37 -4.12 -7.30
CA VAL A 50 -4.80 -2.94 -8.05
C VAL A 50 -4.96 -3.35 -9.51
N PRO A 51 -6.16 -3.82 -9.90
CA PRO A 51 -6.42 -4.20 -11.27
C PRO A 51 -6.14 -3.04 -12.25
N PRO A 52 -5.38 -3.27 -13.34
CA PRO A 52 -4.91 -2.22 -14.24
C PRO A 52 -5.99 -1.70 -15.21
N ASP A 53 -7.16 -2.33 -15.24
CA ASP A 53 -8.32 -1.98 -16.08
C ASP A 53 -9.14 -0.79 -15.53
N GLN A 54 -8.54 0.02 -14.65
CA GLN A 54 -9.19 1.15 -14.00
C GLN A 54 -8.57 2.47 -14.43
N SER A 55 -9.41 3.43 -14.79
CA SER A 55 -8.97 4.76 -15.20
C SER A 55 -9.96 5.85 -14.77
N PHE A 56 -9.49 7.09 -14.76
CA PHE A 56 -10.34 8.28 -14.60
C PHE A 56 -10.88 8.81 -15.95
N ASP A 57 -10.73 8.04 -17.02
CA ASP A 57 -11.13 8.50 -18.34
C ASP A 57 -12.65 8.38 -18.50
N THR A 58 -13.31 9.52 -18.62
CA THR A 58 -14.76 9.63 -18.87
C THR A 58 -15.19 8.95 -20.16
N THR A 59 -14.29 8.81 -21.15
CA THR A 59 -14.58 8.10 -22.40
C THR A 59 -14.63 6.58 -22.22
N ALA A 60 -14.09 6.06 -21.11
CA ALA A 60 -14.00 4.64 -20.78
C ALA A 60 -15.00 4.19 -19.69
N ASN A 61 -16.20 4.81 -19.62
CA ASN A 61 -17.23 4.52 -18.60
C ASN A 61 -16.82 4.81 -17.14
N TYR A 62 -16.04 5.86 -16.92
CA TYR A 62 -15.78 6.34 -15.56
C TYR A 62 -17.10 6.66 -14.81
N CYS A 63 -17.34 5.98 -13.70
CA CYS A 63 -18.48 6.23 -12.80
C CYS A 63 -18.06 6.66 -11.39
N GLY A 64 -16.76 6.91 -11.16
CA GLY A 64 -16.21 7.25 -9.84
C GLY A 64 -16.18 6.07 -8.87
N LEU A 65 -16.11 4.85 -9.38
CA LEU A 65 -15.98 3.61 -8.62
C LEU A 65 -14.64 2.94 -8.95
N PHE A 66 -13.92 2.53 -7.91
CA PHE A 66 -12.66 1.80 -8.01
C PHE A 66 -12.75 0.50 -7.21
N ARG A 67 -12.04 -0.53 -7.67
CA ARG A 67 -11.97 -1.87 -7.10
C ARG A 67 -10.54 -2.21 -6.70
N PHE A 68 -10.42 -2.80 -5.52
CA PHE A 68 -9.16 -3.30 -4.97
C PHE A 68 -9.37 -4.70 -4.44
N ARG A 69 -8.31 -5.50 -4.38
CA ARG A 69 -8.37 -6.88 -3.89
C ARG A 69 -7.40 -7.05 -2.74
N PHE A 70 -7.93 -7.53 -1.62
CA PHE A 70 -7.14 -7.88 -0.45
C PHE A 70 -7.33 -9.34 -0.12
N TRP A 71 -6.26 -9.99 0.31
CA TRP A 71 -6.29 -11.34 0.82
C TRP A 71 -6.76 -11.34 2.27
N HIS A 72 -7.72 -12.20 2.58
CA HIS A 72 -8.23 -12.34 3.94
C HIS A 72 -8.66 -13.77 4.23
N PHE A 73 -8.10 -14.37 5.28
CA PHE A 73 -8.42 -15.72 5.74
C PHE A 73 -8.49 -16.80 4.65
N GLY A 74 -7.62 -16.74 3.64
CA GLY A 74 -7.54 -17.77 2.60
C GLY A 74 -8.28 -17.43 1.30
N GLU A 75 -8.93 -16.27 1.22
CA GLU A 75 -9.69 -15.85 0.03
C GLU A 75 -9.35 -14.41 -0.39
N TRP A 76 -9.42 -14.14 -1.70
CA TRP A 76 -9.32 -12.78 -2.23
C TRP A 76 -10.67 -12.08 -2.09
N ARG A 77 -10.73 -11.02 -1.29
CA ARG A 77 -11.91 -10.18 -1.12
C ARG A 77 -11.77 -8.91 -1.94
N GLU A 78 -12.74 -8.67 -2.82
CA GLU A 78 -12.80 -7.44 -3.60
C GLU A 78 -13.52 -6.33 -2.81
N VAL A 79 -12.90 -5.16 -2.74
CA VAL A 79 -13.40 -3.97 -2.05
C VAL A 79 -13.62 -2.88 -3.07
N LEU A 80 -14.88 -2.44 -3.17
CA LEU A 80 -15.29 -1.33 -4.02
C LEU A 80 -15.31 -0.04 -3.20
N ILE A 81 -14.69 1.02 -3.73
CA ILE A 81 -14.71 2.35 -3.13
C ILE A 81 -15.11 3.42 -4.15
N ASP A 82 -15.69 4.50 -3.66
CA ASP A 82 -15.85 5.71 -4.45
C ASP A 82 -14.54 6.53 -4.50
N ASP A 83 -14.47 7.45 -5.44
CA ASP A 83 -13.36 8.36 -5.69
C ASP A 83 -13.24 9.55 -4.72
N ARG A 84 -14.11 9.70 -3.70
CA ARG A 84 -14.02 10.84 -2.77
C ARG A 84 -12.91 10.63 -1.76
N LEU A 85 -11.93 11.53 -1.75
CA LEU A 85 -10.80 11.47 -0.82
C LEU A 85 -10.94 12.52 0.29
N PRO A 86 -10.48 12.22 1.51
CA PRO A 86 -10.36 13.18 2.60
C PRO A 86 -9.34 14.27 2.26
N THR A 87 -9.79 15.52 2.26
CA THR A 87 -8.96 16.68 1.88
C THR A 87 -9.10 17.82 2.86
N TYR A 88 -7.98 18.46 3.18
CA TYR A 88 -7.93 19.69 3.97
C TYR A 88 -7.30 20.81 3.15
N LYS A 89 -8.00 21.95 3.02
CA LYS A 89 -7.57 23.10 2.20
C LYS A 89 -7.17 22.72 0.76
N GLY A 90 -7.90 21.79 0.14
CA GLY A 90 -7.65 21.33 -1.23
C GLY A 90 -6.45 20.38 -1.40
N ARG A 91 -5.86 19.89 -0.30
CA ARG A 91 -4.78 18.89 -0.31
C ARG A 91 -5.24 17.59 0.33
N LEU A 92 -4.69 16.46 -0.10
CA LEU A 92 -4.92 15.16 0.54
C LEU A 92 -4.35 15.19 1.97
N VAL A 93 -5.14 14.69 2.93
CA VAL A 93 -4.74 14.62 4.35
C VAL A 93 -3.87 13.38 4.61
N TYR A 94 -4.22 12.28 3.95
CA TYR A 94 -3.57 10.99 4.12
C TYR A 94 -2.53 10.75 3.00
N SER A 95 -2.27 9.49 2.68
CA SER A 95 -1.28 9.14 1.67
C SER A 95 -1.48 9.88 0.35
N ARG A 96 -0.37 10.21 -0.30
CA ARG A 96 -0.36 10.88 -1.61
C ARG A 96 0.78 10.36 -2.47
N SER A 97 0.63 10.53 -3.77
CA SER A 97 1.76 10.36 -4.68
C SER A 97 2.60 11.64 -4.72
N THR A 98 3.89 11.47 -4.98
CA THR A 98 4.82 12.55 -5.34
C THR A 98 4.29 13.30 -6.57
N ASN A 99 3.66 12.58 -7.50
CA ASN A 99 2.97 13.18 -8.63
C ASN A 99 1.54 13.61 -8.22
N PRO A 100 1.20 14.92 -8.28
CA PRO A 100 -0.10 15.41 -7.84
C PRO A 100 -1.27 15.00 -8.76
N THR A 101 -0.96 14.38 -9.90
CA THR A 101 -1.94 13.84 -10.85
C THR A 101 -2.30 12.39 -10.55
N GLU A 102 -1.55 11.70 -9.69
CA GLU A 102 -1.74 10.27 -9.40
C GLU A 102 -2.47 10.04 -8.09
N PHE A 103 -3.47 9.17 -8.13
CA PHE A 103 -4.36 8.95 -6.99
C PHE A 103 -4.50 7.49 -6.56
N TRP A 104 -3.81 6.53 -7.20
CA TRP A 104 -3.93 5.12 -6.83
C TRP A 104 -3.53 4.85 -5.37
N VAL A 105 -2.48 5.50 -4.85
CA VAL A 105 -2.01 5.32 -3.46
C VAL A 105 -3.11 5.73 -2.47
N ALA A 106 -3.66 6.94 -2.66
CA ALA A 106 -4.71 7.48 -1.79
C ALA A 106 -6.00 6.64 -1.86
N LEU A 107 -6.34 6.12 -3.04
CA LEU A 107 -7.49 5.23 -3.23
C LEU A 107 -7.24 3.84 -2.60
N LEU A 108 -6.03 3.29 -2.73
CA LEU A 108 -5.65 2.02 -2.14
C LEU A 108 -5.72 2.09 -0.61
N GLU A 109 -5.17 3.13 0.00
CA GLU A 109 -5.26 3.40 1.44
C GLU A 109 -6.72 3.55 1.88
N LYS A 110 -7.56 4.26 1.10
CA LYS A 110 -9.01 4.34 1.37
C LYS A 110 -9.69 2.99 1.33
N ALA A 111 -9.38 2.14 0.35
CA ALA A 111 -9.94 0.81 0.24
C ALA A 111 -9.52 -0.07 1.41
N TYR A 112 -8.29 0.07 1.87
CA TYR A 112 -7.77 -0.63 3.04
C TYR A 112 -8.45 -0.13 4.34
N ALA A 113 -8.65 1.18 4.48
CA ALA A 113 -9.40 1.77 5.59
C ALA A 113 -10.85 1.26 5.62
N LYS A 114 -11.52 1.17 4.45
CA LYS A 114 -12.86 0.61 4.34
C LYS A 114 -12.89 -0.88 4.72
N PHE A 115 -11.86 -1.64 4.33
CA PHE A 115 -11.74 -3.05 4.64
C PHE A 115 -11.65 -3.31 6.16
N TYR A 116 -10.94 -2.43 6.89
CA TYR A 116 -10.81 -2.47 8.36
C TYR A 116 -11.87 -1.64 9.12
N GLY A 117 -12.76 -0.95 8.41
CA GLY A 117 -13.86 -0.16 8.95
C GLY A 117 -13.68 1.36 8.84
N CYS A 118 -12.56 1.90 9.32
CA CYS A 118 -12.26 3.34 9.24
C CYS A 118 -10.75 3.62 9.16
N TYR A 119 -10.38 4.87 8.83
CA TYR A 119 -8.98 5.31 8.80
C TYR A 119 -8.31 5.27 10.18
N GLU A 120 -9.06 5.53 11.25
CA GLU A 120 -8.52 5.49 12.62
C GLU A 120 -8.08 4.08 13.03
N SER A 121 -8.78 3.04 12.54
CA SER A 121 -8.37 1.64 12.72
C SER A 121 -6.98 1.36 12.14
N LEU A 122 -6.54 2.09 11.11
CA LEU A 122 -5.20 1.94 10.54
C LEU A 122 -4.12 2.62 11.38
N SER A 123 -4.47 3.67 12.12
CA SER A 123 -3.52 4.40 12.98
C SER A 123 -3.14 3.62 14.24
N CYS A 124 -4.00 2.71 14.70
CA CYS A 124 -3.75 1.94 15.92
C CYS A 124 -2.86 0.72 15.64
N GLY A 125 -1.54 0.93 15.54
CA GLY A 125 -0.55 -0.13 15.78
C GLY A 125 -0.56 -1.29 14.80
N GLY A 126 -0.82 -1.03 13.51
CA GLY A 126 -0.69 -2.06 12.49
C GLY A 126 0.76 -2.52 12.31
N SER A 127 0.92 -3.77 11.86
CA SER A 127 2.21 -4.37 11.56
C SER A 127 2.40 -4.46 10.05
N THR A 128 3.60 -4.12 9.56
CA THR A 128 3.98 -4.33 8.15
C THR A 128 3.76 -5.78 7.74
N THR A 129 3.95 -6.75 8.66
CA THR A 129 3.73 -8.17 8.36
C THR A 129 2.28 -8.48 8.00
N ARG A 130 1.32 -7.83 8.67
CA ARG A 130 -0.11 -7.98 8.38
C ARG A 130 -0.45 -7.34 7.03
N ALA A 131 0.03 -6.13 6.77
CA ALA A 131 -0.16 -5.48 5.48
C ALA A 131 0.36 -6.36 4.33
N LEU A 132 1.57 -6.92 4.47
CA LEU A 132 2.15 -7.79 3.44
C LEU A 132 1.34 -9.07 3.24
N GLN A 133 0.82 -9.66 4.30
CA GLN A 133 -0.02 -10.85 4.20
C GLN A 133 -1.33 -10.52 3.46
N ASP A 134 -1.96 -9.40 3.78
CA ASP A 134 -3.20 -8.97 3.12
C ASP A 134 -2.97 -8.59 1.65
N LEU A 135 -1.80 -8.04 1.30
CA LEU A 135 -1.50 -7.59 -0.05
C LEU A 135 -1.00 -8.74 -0.95
N THR A 136 -0.21 -9.66 -0.41
CA THR A 136 0.39 -10.76 -1.21
C THR A 136 -0.39 -12.06 -1.15
N GLY A 137 -1.12 -12.30 -0.05
CA GLY A 137 -1.69 -13.59 0.29
C GLY A 137 -0.66 -14.66 0.67
N GLY A 138 0.61 -14.28 0.79
CA GLY A 138 1.70 -15.17 1.16
C GLY A 138 1.87 -15.32 2.67
N ILE A 139 2.73 -16.25 3.06
CA ILE A 139 3.18 -16.38 4.45
C ILE A 139 4.31 -15.39 4.68
N VAL A 140 4.12 -14.50 5.64
CA VAL A 140 5.13 -13.49 6.01
C VAL A 140 5.86 -13.95 7.26
N GLN A 141 7.19 -13.91 7.22
CA GLN A 141 8.04 -14.22 8.36
C GLN A 141 8.85 -12.98 8.73
N SER A 142 8.85 -12.63 10.01
CA SER A 142 9.66 -11.55 10.57
C SER A 142 10.59 -12.10 11.64
N PHE A 143 11.86 -11.71 11.61
CA PHE A 143 12.85 -12.06 12.62
C PHE A 143 13.70 -10.84 12.96
N GLY A 144 14.09 -10.71 14.23
CA GLY A 144 14.94 -9.62 14.70
C GLY A 144 16.42 -9.88 14.39
N LEU A 145 17.13 -8.89 13.87
CA LEU A 145 18.54 -9.04 13.48
C LEU A 145 19.53 -8.95 14.67
N THR A 146 19.11 -8.41 15.81
CA THR A 146 20.02 -8.05 16.91
C THR A 146 20.58 -9.25 17.69
N ASN A 147 19.89 -10.38 17.70
CA ASN A 147 20.24 -11.54 18.54
C ASN A 147 20.10 -12.88 17.80
N GLN A 148 20.45 -12.90 16.51
CA GLN A 148 20.35 -14.09 15.65
C GLN A 148 21.71 -14.44 15.06
N ASP A 149 21.94 -15.74 14.85
CA ASP A 149 23.13 -16.22 14.18
C ASP A 149 23.17 -15.68 12.73
N ARG A 150 24.22 -14.93 12.42
CA ARG A 150 24.42 -14.33 11.08
C ARG A 150 24.43 -15.38 9.98
N TYR A 151 24.99 -16.55 10.27
CA TYR A 151 25.06 -17.66 9.32
C TYR A 151 23.67 -18.19 8.94
N LEU A 152 22.82 -18.45 9.94
CA LEU A 152 21.45 -18.92 9.71
C LEU A 152 20.63 -17.87 8.98
N THR A 153 20.75 -16.60 9.39
CA THR A 153 20.07 -15.48 8.74
C THR A 153 20.46 -15.38 7.26
N TYR A 154 21.76 -15.43 6.97
CA TYR A 154 22.26 -15.42 5.59
C TYR A 154 21.73 -16.61 4.79
N GLN A 155 21.70 -17.81 5.37
CA GLN A 155 21.20 -19.00 4.70
C GLN A 155 19.71 -18.88 4.34
N VAL A 156 18.88 -18.35 5.26
CA VAL A 156 17.47 -18.08 5.01
C VAL A 156 17.30 -17.08 3.87
N LEU A 157 18.00 -15.93 3.93
CA LEU A 157 17.95 -14.90 2.89
C LEU A 157 18.42 -15.44 1.53
N ASN A 158 19.54 -16.16 1.50
CA ASN A 158 20.09 -16.75 0.28
C ASN A 158 19.16 -17.81 -0.31
N SER A 159 18.35 -18.48 0.51
CA SER A 159 17.31 -19.40 0.03
C SER A 159 16.04 -18.67 -0.46
N ALA A 160 15.79 -17.45 -0.01
CA ALA A 160 14.60 -16.66 -0.34
C ALA A 160 14.73 -15.94 -1.69
N VAL A 161 15.92 -15.43 -2.01
CA VAL A 161 16.24 -14.75 -3.29
C VAL A 161 15.88 -15.59 -4.54
N PRO A 162 16.31 -16.86 -4.68
CA PRO A 162 15.99 -17.65 -5.89
C PRO A 162 14.50 -18.01 -5.99
N ARG A 163 13.74 -17.90 -4.90
CA ARG A 163 12.29 -18.15 -4.88
C ARG A 163 11.48 -16.90 -5.24
N SER A 164 12.13 -15.79 -5.60
CA SER A 164 11.50 -14.49 -5.82
C SER A 164 10.64 -14.06 -4.63
N SER A 165 11.08 -14.40 -3.42
CA SER A 165 10.41 -13.99 -2.18
C SER A 165 10.64 -12.50 -1.95
N LEU A 166 9.60 -11.81 -1.50
CA LEU A 166 9.67 -10.39 -1.19
C LEU A 166 10.34 -10.19 0.18
N LEU A 167 11.44 -9.44 0.19
CA LEU A 167 12.23 -9.16 1.39
C LEU A 167 12.06 -7.69 1.77
N ILE A 168 11.64 -7.43 3.00
CA ILE A 168 11.52 -6.07 3.55
C ILE A 168 12.34 -5.99 4.83
N ALA A 169 13.06 -4.89 4.98
CA ALA A 169 13.73 -4.52 6.22
C ALA A 169 13.13 -3.23 6.77
N SER A 170 12.97 -3.16 8.08
CA SER A 170 12.60 -1.94 8.78
C SER A 170 13.49 -1.78 10.01
N ILE A 171 13.73 -0.54 10.40
CA ILE A 171 14.48 -0.20 11.60
C ILE A 171 13.46 0.36 12.59
N ASN A 172 13.25 -0.36 13.69
CA ASN A 172 12.48 0.19 14.80
C ASN A 172 13.38 1.12 15.60
N PRO A 173 13.07 2.43 15.68
CA PRO A 173 13.81 3.32 16.54
C PRO A 173 13.63 2.85 17.98
N VAL A 174 14.75 2.50 18.62
CA VAL A 174 14.76 2.20 20.05
C VAL A 174 14.68 3.55 20.75
N TRP A 175 13.49 3.93 21.19
CA TRP A 175 13.37 5.04 22.12
C TRP A 175 14.05 4.58 23.41
N PHE A 176 15.21 5.15 23.72
CA PHE A 176 15.79 4.99 25.05
C PHE A 176 14.78 5.55 26.05
N THR A 177 14.06 4.67 26.73
CA THR A 177 13.44 5.01 28.01
C THR A 177 14.60 5.20 28.98
N ALA A 178 15.00 6.46 29.17
CA ALA A 178 15.88 6.88 30.26
C ALA A 178 15.16 6.73 31.60
#